data_AF-A0A1C3XQ44-F1
#
_entry.id   AF-A0A1C3XQ44-F1
#
_cell.length_a   1.000
_cell.length_b   1.000
_cell.length_c   1.000
_cell.angle_alpha   90.00
_cell.angle_beta   90.00
_cell.angle_gamma   90.00
#
_symmetry.space_group_name_H-M   'P 1'
#
loop_
_entity.id
_entity.type
_entity.pdbx_description
1 polymer ?
#
loop_
_entity_poly.entity_id
_entity_poly.type
_entity_poly.pdbx_seq_one_letter_code
_entity_poly.pdbx_strand_id
1 'polypeptide(L)'
;MLVNREHPCHGGVCSACARPLGASYVRHVSKQERYCDYGCYRQQTAMDMLWPRIPFEAIAVLTAISSWAWMIQMGALSRSLAEAYLREYDLLTMEGGDG
;
A
#
# COMPACT_ATOMS: atom_id res chain seq x y z
N MET A 1 4.28 14.32 24.96
CA MET A 1 5.19 14.85 26.00
C MET A 1 6.62 14.68 25.50
N LEU A 2 7.36 15.76 25.24
CA LEU A 2 8.80 15.71 24.92
C LEU A 2 9.57 15.56 26.23
N VAL A 3 10.07 14.36 26.51
CA VAL A 3 10.89 14.11 27.69
C VAL A 3 12.35 14.27 27.25
N ASN A 4 12.99 15.34 27.70
CA ASN A 4 14.40 15.61 27.43
C ASN A 4 15.24 15.23 28.66
N ARG A 5 16.47 14.77 28.42
CA ARG A 5 17.55 14.43 29.38
C ARG A 5 17.66 12.98 29.86
N GLU A 6 17.91 12.07 28.93
CA GLU A 6 18.80 10.94 29.21
C GLU A 6 19.98 11.04 28.23
N HIS A 7 21.22 10.98 28.74
CA HIS A 7 22.39 10.89 27.87
C HIS A 7 22.36 9.51 27.21
N PRO A 8 22.30 9.42 25.86
CA PRO A 8 22.21 8.13 25.22
C PRO A 8 23.59 7.49 25.30
N CYS A 9 23.72 6.40 26.07
CA CYS A 9 25.01 5.76 26.30
C CYS A 9 25.72 5.31 25.01
N HIS A 10 25.03 5.06 23.89
CA HIS A 10 25.66 4.52 22.69
C HIS A 10 25.06 5.05 21.39
N GLY A 11 25.91 5.67 20.55
CA GLY A 11 25.97 5.55 19.08
C GLY A 11 24.68 5.69 18.26
N GLY A 12 23.62 6.32 18.76
CA GLY A 12 22.37 6.45 18.02
C GLY A 12 22.51 7.38 16.82
N VAL A 13 21.83 7.06 15.73
CA VAL A 13 21.67 7.95 14.57
C VAL A 13 20.26 8.53 14.53
N CYS A 14 20.13 9.72 13.96
CA CYS A 14 18.84 10.36 13.72
C CYS A 14 18.03 9.55 12.69
N SER A 15 16.78 9.22 13.01
CA SER A 15 15.88 8.47 12.13
C SER A 15 15.56 9.21 10.81
N ALA A 16 15.68 10.54 10.78
CA ALA A 16 15.37 11.35 9.60
C ALA A 16 16.59 11.61 8.68
N CYS A 17 17.76 11.91 9.27
CA CYS A 17 18.93 12.38 8.50
C CYS A 17 20.17 11.46 8.62
N ALA A 18 20.04 10.33 9.33
CA ALA A 18 21.11 9.35 9.57
C ALA A 18 22.39 9.89 10.24
N ARG A 19 22.38 11.14 10.70
CA ARG A 19 23.52 11.74 11.40
C ARG A 19 23.64 11.20 12.82
N PRO A 20 24.86 11.10 13.38
CA PRO A 20 25.06 10.73 14.77
C PRO A 20 24.36 11.71 15.70
N LEU A 21 23.69 11.18 16.72
CA LEU A 21 23.03 11.97 17.75
C LEU A 21 24.07 12.50 18.74
N GLY A 22 23.95 13.79 19.06
CA GLY A 22 24.79 14.44 20.06
C GLY A 22 24.29 14.24 21.49
N ALA A 23 24.76 15.09 22.40
CA ALA A 23 24.34 15.09 23.81
C ALA A 23 22.86 15.44 24.02
N SER A 24 22.23 16.12 23.06
CA SER A 24 20.80 16.39 23.02
C SER A 24 20.15 15.69 21.84
N TYR A 25 19.00 15.07 22.07
CA TYR A 25 18.16 14.48 21.05
C TYR A 25 16.69 14.53 21.47
N VAL A 26 15.81 14.45 20.49
CA VAL A 26 14.36 14.34 20.66
C VAL A 26 13.97 12.88 20.47
N ARG A 27 13.16 12.33 21.37
CA ARG A 27 12.65 10.95 21.26
C ARG A 27 11.15 10.96 21.00
N HIS A 28 10.73 10.19 20.01
CA HIS A 28 9.31 9.87 19.85
C HIS A 28 8.97 8.66 20.71
N VAL A 29 8.17 8.87 21.75
CA VAL A 29 7.90 7.86 22.80
C VAL A 29 7.26 6.61 22.23
N SER A 30 6.26 6.75 21.35
CA SER A 30 5.48 5.61 20.84
C SER A 30 6.26 4.74 19.85
N LYS A 31 7.10 5.35 19.00
CA LYS A 31 7.89 4.60 17.99
C LYS A 31 9.30 4.25 18.47
N GLN A 32 9.69 4.73 19.65
CA GLN A 32 11.07 4.73 20.15
C GLN A 32 12.12 5.37 19.23
N GLU A 33 11.70 6.11 18.20
CA GLU A 33 12.58 6.80 17.26
C GLU A 33 13.28 8.00 17.90
N ARG A 34 14.46 8.33 17.37
CA ARG A 34 15.33 9.37 17.91
C ARG A 34 15.71 10.35 16.81
N TYR A 35 15.71 11.63 17.16
CA TYR A 35 15.89 12.74 16.23
C TYR A 35 16.94 13.71 16.79
N CYS A 36 17.81 14.25 15.93
CA CYS A 36 18.84 15.19 16.38
C CYS A 36 18.26 16.52 16.86
N ASP A 37 17.11 16.93 16.32
CA ASP A 37 16.42 18.16 16.70
C ASP A 37 14.90 18.04 16.49
N TYR A 38 14.18 19.08 16.92
CA TYR A 38 12.75 19.18 16.70
C TYR A 38 12.38 19.38 15.22
N GLY A 39 13.28 19.94 14.39
CA GLY A 39 13.07 20.12 12.96
C GLY A 39 12.95 18.80 12.21
N CYS A 40 13.90 17.89 12.42
CA CYS A 40 13.89 16.52 11.90
C CYS A 40 12.68 15.73 12.41
N TYR A 41 12.33 15.89 13.68
CA TYR A 41 11.11 15.30 14.23
C TYR A 41 9.84 15.79 13.50
N ARG A 42 9.71 17.11 13.31
CA ARG A 42 8.56 17.72 12.63
C ARG A 42 8.49 17.28 11.17
N GLN A 43 9.61 17.27 10.47
CA GLN A 43 9.68 16.85 9.07
C GLN A 43 9.28 15.38 8.92
N GLN A 44 9.81 14.49 9.77
CA GLN A 44 9.46 13.08 9.72
C GLN A 44 7.97 12.87 10.03
N THR A 45 7.44 13.58 11.02
CA THR A 45 6.01 13.54 11.37
C THR A 45 5.13 14.02 10.21
N ALA A 46 5.54 15.08 9.51
CA ALA A 46 4.83 15.57 8.33
C ALA A 46 4.89 14.57 7.17
N MET A 47 6.03 13.90 6.96
CA MET A 47 6.16 12.84 5.95
C MET A 47 5.30 11.61 6.28
N ASP A 48 5.23 11.20 7.55
CA ASP A 48 4.34 10.13 8.02
C ASP A 48 2.86 10.47 7.79
N MET A 49 2.48 11.74 7.88
CA MET A 49 1.11 12.20 7.59
C MET A 49 0.82 12.24 6.09
N LEU A 50 1.78 12.66 5.26
CA LEU A 50 1.64 12.73 3.80
C LEU A 50 1.67 11.36 3.14
N TRP A 51 2.46 10.44 3.69
CA TRP A 51 2.53 9.06 3.27
C TRP A 51 2.28 8.19 4.50
N PRO A 52 1.01 7.91 4.81
CA PRO A 52 0.71 6.89 5.81
C PRO A 52 1.47 5.65 5.38
N ARG A 53 2.35 5.15 6.24
CA ARG A 53 3.04 3.89 5.99
C ARG A 53 1.97 2.81 5.97
N ILE A 54 1.38 2.58 4.79
CA ILE A 54 0.33 1.59 4.63
C ILE A 54 0.96 0.26 5.05
N PRO A 55 0.40 -0.42 6.05
CA PRO A 55 0.97 -1.67 6.51
C PRO A 55 0.94 -2.66 5.34
N PHE A 56 1.97 -3.50 5.23
CA PHE A 56 2.04 -4.54 4.19
C PHE A 56 0.76 -5.39 4.14
N GLU A 57 0.12 -5.62 5.29
CA GLU A 57 -1.17 -6.30 5.39
C GLU A 57 -2.29 -5.59 4.62
N ALA A 58 -2.35 -4.26 4.67
CA ALA A 58 -3.35 -3.50 3.91
C ALA A 58 -3.09 -3.57 2.40
N ILE A 59 -1.82 -3.62 1.98
CA ILE A 59 -1.47 -3.87 0.57
C ILE A 59 -1.95 -5.25 0.12
N ALA A 60 -1.71 -6.28 0.93
CA ALA A 60 -2.14 -7.65 0.64
C ALA A 60 -3.68 -7.78 0.57
N VAL A 61 -4.40 -7.09 1.44
CA VAL A 61 -5.87 -7.06 1.40
C VAL A 61 -6.37 -6.37 0.13
N LEU A 62 -5.80 -5.23 -0.23
CA LEU A 62 -6.19 -4.51 -1.45
C LEU A 62 -5.92 -5.33 -2.71
N THR A 63 -4.76 -5.99 -2.80
CA THR A 63 -4.44 -6.85 -3.94
C THR A 63 -5.39 -8.05 -4.00
N ALA A 64 -5.70 -8.68 -2.87
CA ALA A 64 -6.70 -9.74 -2.82
C ALA A 64 -8.05 -9.25 -3.35
N ILE A 65 -8.60 -8.16 -2.81
CA ILE A 65 -9.91 -7.61 -3.25
C ILE A 65 -9.90 -7.31 -4.76
N SER A 66 -8.84 -6.68 -5.27
CA SER A 66 -8.72 -6.39 -6.70
C SER A 66 -8.68 -7.65 -7.57
N SER A 67 -8.01 -8.71 -7.11
CA SER A 67 -7.92 -9.99 -7.81
C SER A 67 -9.29 -10.67 -7.91
N TRP A 68 -10.04 -10.69 -6.80
CA TRP A 68 -11.41 -11.22 -6.79
C TRP A 68 -12.33 -10.43 -7.73
N ALA A 69 -12.27 -9.10 -7.70
CA ALA A 69 -13.05 -8.26 -8.60
C ALA A 69 -12.70 -8.53 -10.07
N TRP A 70 -11.41 -8.71 -10.38
CA TRP A 70 -10.94 -9.05 -11.72
C TRP A 70 -11.46 -10.40 -12.19
N MET A 71 -11.39 -11.44 -11.36
CA MET A 71 -11.90 -12.78 -11.69
C MET A 71 -13.40 -12.76 -12.00
N ILE A 72 -14.19 -12.02 -11.23
CA ILE A 72 -15.63 -11.89 -11.47
C ILE A 72 -15.91 -11.21 -12.81
N GLN A 73 -15.20 -10.12 -13.11
CA GLN A 73 -15.37 -9.40 -14.38
C GLN A 73 -14.98 -10.25 -15.59
N MET A 74 -13.83 -10.93 -15.54
CA MET A 74 -13.39 -11.83 -16.61
C MET A 74 -14.34 -13.01 -16.81
N GLY A 75 -14.91 -13.54 -15.73
CA GLY A 75 -15.92 -14.60 -15.80
C GLY A 75 -17.26 -14.13 -16.41
N ALA A 76 -17.65 -12.88 -16.17
CA ALA A 76 -18.83 -12.30 -16.82
C ALA A 76 -18.58 -12.06 -18.33
N LEU A 77 -17.42 -11.52 -18.68
CA LEU A 77 -17.02 -11.29 -20.07
C LEU A 77 -16.89 -12.57 -20.88
N SER A 78 -16.36 -13.66 -20.28
CA SER A 78 -16.23 -14.93 -21.00
C SER A 78 -17.59 -15.55 -21.31
N ARG A 79 -18.55 -15.45 -20.39
CA ARG A 79 -19.93 -15.94 -20.62
C ARG A 79 -20.62 -15.15 -21.72
N SER A 80 -20.55 -13.83 -21.69
CA SER A 80 -21.20 -13.01 -22.73
C SER A 80 -20.61 -13.28 -24.12
N LEU A 81 -19.29 -13.48 -24.21
CA LEU A 81 -18.63 -13.88 -25.46
C LEU A 81 -19.06 -15.27 -25.93
N ALA A 82 -19.13 -16.25 -25.03
CA ALA A 82 -19.57 -17.60 -25.36
C ALA A 82 -21.04 -17.62 -25.85
N GLU A 83 -21.93 -16.87 -25.19
CA GLU A 83 -23.32 -16.72 -25.60
C GLU A 83 -23.46 -16.04 -26.97
N ALA A 84 -22.67 -14.99 -27.23
CA ALA A 84 -22.65 -14.33 -28.53
C ALA A 84 -22.19 -15.27 -29.64
N TYR A 85 -21.08 -15.99 -29.40
CA TYR A 85 -20.54 -16.97 -30.34
C TYR A 85 -21.55 -18.09 -30.66
N LEU A 86 -22.23 -18.62 -29.65
CA LEU A 86 -23.24 -19.66 -29.85
C LEU A 86 -24.46 -19.15 -30.63
N ARG A 87 -24.93 -17.92 -30.36
CA ARG A 87 -26.04 -17.33 -31.13
C ARG A 87 -25.69 -17.16 -32.60
N GLU A 88 -24.46 -16.71 -32.89
CA GLU A 88 -23.98 -16.57 -34.27
C GLU A 88 -23.88 -17.92 -34.98
N TYR A 89 -23.37 -18.95 -34.29
CA TYR A 89 -23.28 -20.30 -34.82
C TYR A 89 -24.66 -20.94 -35.11
N ASP A 90 -25.65 -20.71 -34.24
CA ASP A 90 -27.02 -21.23 -34.40
C ASP A 90 -27.72 -20.60 -35.62
N LEU A 91 -27.55 -19.28 -35.82
CA LEU A 91 -28.04 -18.58 -37.01
C LEU A 91 -27.44 -19.15 -38.30
N LEU A 92 -26.13 -19.36 -38.32
CA LEU A 92 -25.42 -19.95 -39.48
C LEU A 92 -25.86 -21.40 -39.75
N THR A 93 -26.22 -22.16 -38.71
CA THR A 93 -26.69 -23.55 -38.84
C THR A 93 -28.11 -23.61 -39.40
N MET A 94 -28.98 -22.64 -39.06
CA MET A 94 -30.34 -22.57 -39.60
C MET A 94 -30.41 -22.07 -41.05
N GLU A 95 -29.51 -21.17 -41.49
CA GLU A 95 -29.47 -20.70 -42.89
C GLU A 95 -28.98 -21.76 -43.89
N GLY A 96 -28.26 -22.80 -43.45
CA GLY A 96 -27.77 -23.89 -44.30
C GLY A 96 -28.74 -25.07 -44.50
N GLY A 97 -29.94 -25.01 -43.91
CA GLY A 97 -30.89 -26.13 -43.84
C GLY A 97 -32.01 -26.15 -44.90
N ASP A 98 -32.09 -25.16 -45.79
CA ASP A 98 -33.07 -25.14 -46.90
C ASP A 98 -32.43 -25.72 -48.18
N GLY A 99 -32.50 -27.05 -48.31
CA GLY A 99 -32.02 -27.82 -49.48
C GLY A 99 -32.86 -29.07 -49.72
#